data_AF-A0A9K3MZL9-F1
#
_entry.id   AF-A0A9K3MZL9-F1
#
_cell.length_a   1.000
_cell.length_b   1.000
_cell.length_c   1.000
_cell.angle_alpha   90.00
_cell.angle_beta   90.00
_cell.angle_gamma   90.00
#
_symmetry.space_group_name_H-M   'P 1'
#
loop_
_entity.id
_entity.type
_entity.pdbx_description
1 polymer ?
#
loop_
_entity_poly.entity_id
_entity_poly.type
_entity_poly.pdbx_seq_one_letter_code
_entity_poly.pdbx_strand_id
1 'polypeptide(L)'
;MPRLRWTPKLHHAFVRVVKRLGGQERATPLKELDEMNKRLKEMEEEAAALREMQAKVEKEMGMVVITMEMSMSIFLWKLLSDPEAYQQFLLSIDPVRTQNNFLKIVGVGFTARAEFQGRLLFLKLSYSHEVQLTIPLVVKVFCFKPNIVCFTGIDNQRVHQFAAGVRSCKPPEVYKGKGIMYVDQVIKKK
;
A
#
# COMPACT_ATOMS: atom_id res chain seq x y z
N MET A 1 -7.29 21.74 -36.05
CA MET A 1 -6.65 20.41 -35.89
C MET A 1 -5.59 20.50 -34.80
N PRO A 2 -5.70 19.75 -33.68
CA PRO A 2 -4.68 19.77 -32.64
C PRO A 2 -3.45 19.01 -33.13
N ARG A 3 -2.28 19.67 -33.18
CA ARG A 3 -1.01 18.98 -33.47
C ARG A 3 -0.63 18.20 -32.22
N LEU A 4 -0.61 16.87 -32.32
CA LEU A 4 -0.09 15.99 -31.26
C LEU A 4 1.33 16.42 -30.91
N ARG A 5 1.55 16.81 -29.64
CA ARG A 5 2.90 17.09 -29.14
C ARG A 5 3.63 15.76 -28.92
N TRP A 6 4.81 15.65 -29.50
CA TRP A 6 5.66 14.47 -29.37
C TRP A 6 6.11 14.33 -27.91
N THR A 7 5.51 13.40 -27.16
CA THR A 7 5.87 13.17 -25.76
C THR A 7 7.05 12.20 -25.65
N PRO A 8 7.86 12.24 -24.58
CA PRO A 8 8.97 11.30 -24.37
C PRO A 8 8.53 9.82 -24.35
N LYS A 9 7.30 9.56 -23.89
CA LYS A 9 6.68 8.22 -23.92
C LYS A 9 6.40 7.75 -25.35
N LEU A 10 5.89 8.64 -26.20
CA LEU A 10 5.66 8.38 -27.63
C LEU A 10 7.00 8.12 -28.36
N HIS A 11 8.05 8.88 -28.03
CA HIS A 11 9.39 8.67 -28.59
C HIS A 11 9.96 7.29 -28.23
N HIS A 12 9.87 6.88 -26.97
CA HIS A 12 10.34 5.56 -26.54
C HIS A 12 9.52 4.40 -27.10
N ALA A 13 8.22 4.60 -27.35
CA ALA A 13 7.38 3.61 -28.01
C ALA A 13 7.74 3.47 -29.49
N PHE A 14 7.92 4.59 -30.20
CA PHE A 14 8.37 4.65 -31.60
C PHE A 14 9.72 3.93 -31.79
N VAL A 15 10.73 4.28 -30.98
CA VAL A 15 12.06 3.66 -31.05
C VAL A 15 12.00 2.15 -30.77
N ARG A 16 11.09 1.69 -29.90
CA ARG A 16 10.90 0.26 -29.62
C ARG A 16 10.26 -0.50 -30.76
N VAL A 17 9.40 0.13 -31.55
CA VAL A 17 8.75 -0.47 -32.72
C VAL A 17 9.75 -0.56 -33.87
N VAL A 18 10.47 0.54 -34.16
CA VAL A 18 11.52 0.59 -35.19
C VAL A 18 12.62 -0.45 -34.96
N LYS A 19 13.04 -0.64 -33.69
CA LYS A 19 14.01 -1.70 -33.33
C LYS A 19 13.48 -3.11 -33.52
N ARG A 20 12.17 -3.33 -33.42
CA ARG A 20 11.55 -4.67 -33.51
C ARG A 20 11.33 -5.13 -34.95
N LEU A 21 11.20 -4.18 -35.88
CA LEU A 21 10.90 -4.43 -37.30
C LEU A 21 12.15 -4.50 -38.20
N GLY A 22 13.36 -4.56 -37.61
CA GLY A 22 14.59 -4.83 -38.36
C GLY A 22 15.31 -3.60 -38.91
N GLY A 23 15.08 -2.41 -38.36
CA GLY A 23 15.77 -1.18 -38.77
C GLY A 23 15.12 -0.50 -40.00
N GLN A 24 15.53 0.76 -40.25
CA GLN A 24 14.82 1.75 -41.08
C GLN A 24 14.56 1.40 -42.55
N GLU A 25 15.09 0.29 -43.09
CA GLU A 25 15.07 0.04 -44.54
C GLU A 25 13.83 -0.73 -45.06
N ARG A 26 12.88 -1.15 -44.21
CA ARG A 26 11.70 -1.91 -44.68
C ARG A 26 10.34 -1.45 -44.18
N ALA A 27 10.27 -0.49 -43.26
CA ALA A 27 8.99 -0.01 -42.76
C ALA A 27 8.50 1.17 -43.61
N THR A 28 7.40 0.97 -44.35
CA THR A 28 6.68 2.10 -44.97
C THR A 28 6.03 2.91 -43.85
N PRO A 29 6.30 4.22 -43.71
CA PRO A 29 5.81 5.04 -42.59
C PRO A 29 4.29 4.97 -42.37
N LEU A 30 3.54 4.68 -43.44
CA LEU A 30 2.09 4.52 -43.41
C LEU A 30 1.64 3.29 -42.60
N LYS A 31 2.33 2.15 -42.73
CA LYS A 31 2.01 0.92 -42.00
C LYS A 31 2.33 1.05 -40.51
N GLU A 32 3.40 1.77 -40.18
CA GLU A 32 3.74 2.10 -38.79
C GLU A 32 2.69 3.01 -38.16
N LEU A 33 2.23 4.03 -38.90
CA LEU A 33 1.21 4.95 -38.43
C LEU A 33 -0.13 4.24 -38.20
N ASP A 34 -0.52 3.32 -39.08
CA ASP A 34 -1.74 2.51 -38.91
C ASP A 34 -1.65 1.57 -37.71
N GLU A 35 -0.51 0.91 -37.49
CA GLU A 35 -0.33 0.06 -36.30
C GLU A 35 -0.31 0.87 -35.00
N MET A 36 0.30 2.07 -35.03
CA MET A 36 0.29 2.98 -33.89
C MET A 36 -1.12 3.53 -33.60
N ASN A 37 -1.88 3.90 -34.64
CA ASN A 37 -3.26 4.37 -34.49
C ASN A 37 -4.19 3.27 -33.99
N LYS A 38 -3.97 2.02 -34.40
CA LYS A 38 -4.71 0.86 -33.87
C LYS A 38 -4.41 0.64 -32.39
N ARG A 39 -3.14 0.68 -31.98
CA ARG A 39 -2.76 0.57 -30.57
C ARG A 39 -3.25 1.75 -29.72
N LEU A 40 -3.30 2.95 -30.27
CA LEU A 40 -3.86 4.11 -29.57
C LEU A 40 -5.35 3.91 -29.29
N LYS A 41 -6.11 3.38 -30.24
CA LYS A 41 -7.53 3.02 -30.02
C LYS A 41 -7.69 1.94 -28.96
N GLU A 42 -6.89 0.87 -29.02
CA GLU A 42 -6.90 -0.20 -28.01
C GLU A 42 -6.58 0.35 -26.61
N MET A 43 -5.59 1.24 -26.49
CA MET A 43 -5.23 1.91 -25.24
C MET A 43 -6.32 2.88 -24.74
N GLU A 44 -7.02 3.56 -25.65
CA GLU A 44 -8.16 4.44 -25.32
C GLU A 44 -9.36 3.63 -24.84
N GLU A 45 -9.63 2.47 -25.45
CA GLU A 45 -10.66 1.51 -25.04
C GLU A 45 -10.34 0.87 -23.67
N GLU A 46 -9.08 0.47 -23.43
CA GLU A 46 -8.62 -0.01 -22.12
C GLU A 46 -8.75 1.08 -21.04
N ALA A 47 -8.42 2.34 -21.37
CA ALA A 47 -8.57 3.47 -20.46
C ALA A 47 -10.05 3.80 -20.19
N ALA A 48 -10.93 3.65 -21.19
CA ALA A 48 -12.37 3.79 -21.01
C ALA A 48 -12.94 2.68 -20.13
N ALA A 49 -12.52 1.43 -20.33
CA ALA A 49 -12.92 0.29 -19.49
C ALA A 49 -12.44 0.46 -18.04
N LEU A 50 -11.22 0.97 -17.83
CA LEU A 50 -10.71 1.31 -16.49
C LEU A 50 -11.51 2.45 -15.85
N ARG A 51 -11.92 3.47 -16.62
CA ARG A 51 -12.77 4.56 -16.13
C ARG A 51 -14.19 4.10 -15.79
N GLU A 52 -14.77 3.21 -16.58
CA GLU A 52 -16.07 2.61 -16.29
C GLU A 52 -16.00 1.67 -15.07
N MET A 53 -14.90 0.94 -14.92
CA MET A 53 -14.63 0.13 -13.73
C MET A 53 -14.44 1.01 -12.49
N GLN A 54 -13.71 2.13 -12.62
CA GLN A 54 -13.57 3.13 -11.56
C GLN A 54 -14.92 3.77 -11.21
N ALA A 55 -15.72 4.15 -12.20
CA ALA A 55 -17.06 4.71 -11.98
C ALA A 55 -18.02 3.69 -11.35
N LYS A 56 -17.90 2.39 -11.67
CA LYS A 56 -18.65 1.32 -10.99
C LYS A 56 -18.20 1.15 -9.55
N VAL A 57 -16.90 1.14 -9.28
CA VAL A 57 -16.35 1.11 -7.92
C VAL A 57 -16.79 2.34 -7.12
N GLU A 58 -16.81 3.53 -7.72
CA GLU A 58 -17.30 4.77 -7.11
C GLU A 58 -18.81 4.76 -6.88
N LYS A 59 -19.60 4.12 -7.74
CA LYS A 59 -21.06 3.99 -7.58
C LYS A 59 -21.44 2.94 -6.53
N GLU A 60 -20.66 1.87 -6.43
CA GLU A 60 -20.78 0.86 -5.37
C GLU A 60 -20.29 1.40 -4.01
N MET A 61 -19.23 2.21 -3.99
CA MET A 61 -18.81 2.97 -2.80
C MET A 61 -19.74 4.16 -2.49
N GLY A 62 -20.40 4.71 -3.49
CA GLY A 62 -21.28 5.88 -3.40
C GLY A 62 -22.50 5.67 -2.51
N MET A 63 -22.98 4.43 -2.37
CA MET A 63 -24.05 4.13 -1.40
C MET A 63 -23.58 4.27 0.06
N VAL A 64 -22.27 4.17 0.32
CA VAL A 64 -21.69 4.35 1.66
C VAL A 64 -21.28 5.81 1.90
N VAL A 65 -20.86 6.53 0.86
CA VAL A 65 -20.37 7.93 0.96
C VAL A 65 -21.50 8.96 1.13
N ILE A 66 -22.69 8.74 0.54
CA ILE A 66 -23.79 9.74 0.58
C ILE A 66 -24.45 9.86 1.98
N THR A 67 -24.24 8.89 2.88
CA THR A 67 -24.64 9.03 4.29
C THR A 67 -23.66 9.85 5.14
N MET A 68 -22.43 10.09 4.65
CA MET A 68 -21.45 10.93 5.36
C MET A 68 -21.52 12.40 4.95
N GLU A 69 -21.88 12.71 3.70
CA GLU A 69 -21.96 14.10 3.18
C GLU A 69 -23.04 14.96 3.87
N MET A 70 -24.13 14.36 4.33
CA MET A 70 -25.20 15.10 5.03
C MET A 70 -24.81 15.48 6.47
N SER A 71 -23.86 14.78 7.11
CA SER A 71 -23.32 15.17 8.43
C SER A 71 -22.07 16.07 8.34
N MET A 72 -21.36 16.01 7.22
CA MET A 72 -20.15 16.81 6.98
C MET A 72 -20.44 18.27 6.63
N SER A 73 -21.61 18.63 6.09
CA SER A 73 -21.93 20.02 5.71
C SER A 73 -22.07 20.98 6.91
N ILE A 74 -22.79 20.56 7.97
CA ILE A 74 -22.94 21.35 9.21
C ILE A 74 -21.60 21.40 9.97
N PHE A 75 -20.82 20.32 9.91
CA PHE A 75 -19.50 20.22 10.52
C PHE A 75 -18.47 21.11 9.80
N LEU A 76 -18.47 21.17 8.46
CA LEU A 76 -17.57 22.02 7.66
C LEU A 76 -17.84 23.51 7.86
N TRP A 77 -19.10 23.93 8.03
CA TRP A 77 -19.43 25.34 8.32
C TRP A 77 -18.96 25.75 9.72
N LYS A 78 -19.00 24.81 10.69
CA LYS A 78 -18.46 24.99 12.04
C LYS A 78 -16.93 25.00 12.06
N LEU A 79 -16.29 24.18 11.23
CA LEU A 79 -14.84 24.11 11.07
C LEU A 79 -14.25 25.38 10.42
N LEU A 80 -15.01 26.04 9.54
CA LEU A 80 -14.62 27.29 8.87
C LEU A 80 -14.82 28.54 9.75
N SER A 81 -15.60 28.44 10.84
CA SER A 81 -15.93 29.57 11.73
C SER A 81 -14.92 29.75 12.87
N ASP A 82 -14.26 28.67 13.32
CA ASP A 82 -13.30 28.67 14.44
C ASP A 82 -11.89 28.23 13.96
N PRO A 83 -10.89 29.13 13.86
CA PRO A 83 -9.57 28.81 13.34
C PRO A 83 -8.78 27.79 14.19
N GLU A 84 -9.05 27.68 15.49
CA GLU A 84 -8.43 26.66 16.37
C GLU A 84 -8.95 25.23 16.11
N ALA A 85 -10.24 25.09 15.80
CA ALA A 85 -10.85 23.80 15.49
C ALA A 85 -10.35 23.24 14.16
N TYR A 86 -10.16 24.12 13.16
CA TYR A 86 -9.53 23.77 11.88
C TYR A 86 -8.07 23.32 12.09
N GLN A 87 -7.31 24.01 12.94
CA GLN A 87 -5.93 23.60 13.25
C GLN A 87 -5.85 22.27 14.02
N GLN A 88 -6.75 22.01 14.98
CA GLN A 88 -6.84 20.69 15.64
C GLN A 88 -7.28 19.57 14.67
N PHE A 89 -8.20 19.88 13.76
CA PHE A 89 -8.72 18.93 12.78
C PHE A 89 -7.67 18.56 11.72
N LEU A 90 -6.91 19.54 11.20
CA LEU A 90 -5.79 19.27 10.32
C LEU A 90 -4.70 18.44 11.01
N LEU A 91 -4.34 18.76 12.27
CA LEU A 91 -3.45 17.94 13.10
C LEU A 91 -3.98 16.51 13.36
N SER A 92 -5.29 16.29 13.21
CA SER A 92 -5.92 14.97 13.34
C SER A 92 -5.97 14.19 12.02
N ILE A 93 -5.84 14.85 10.87
CA ILE A 93 -5.99 14.27 9.52
C ILE A 93 -4.66 14.15 8.77
N ASP A 94 -3.56 14.63 9.34
CA ASP A 94 -2.23 14.46 8.77
C ASP A 94 -1.92 12.96 8.45
N PRO A 95 -1.68 12.58 7.18
CA PRO A 95 -1.25 11.22 6.83
C PRO A 95 0.12 10.85 7.44
N VAL A 96 0.80 11.83 8.05
CA VAL A 96 2.04 11.70 8.80
C VAL A 96 1.85 11.01 10.16
N ARG A 97 0.62 10.89 10.68
CA ARG A 97 0.39 10.29 12.01
C ARG A 97 0.17 8.78 12.00
N THR A 98 -0.10 8.15 10.85
CA THR A 98 -0.22 6.68 10.79
C THR A 98 1.15 6.07 11.10
N GLN A 99 1.32 5.57 12.32
CA GLN A 99 2.58 4.97 12.72
C GLN A 99 2.65 3.54 12.25
N ASN A 100 3.74 3.25 11.55
CA ASN A 100 4.05 1.93 11.04
C ASN A 100 5.21 1.38 11.87
N ASN A 101 4.97 0.28 12.57
CA ASN A 101 6.04 -0.46 13.23
C ASN A 101 6.37 -1.71 12.43
N PHE A 102 7.65 -1.86 12.09
CA PHE A 102 8.13 -3.02 11.35
C PHE A 102 8.92 -3.93 12.27
N LEU A 103 8.48 -5.19 12.36
CA LEU A 103 9.22 -6.26 13.01
C LEU A 103 9.81 -7.20 11.96
N LYS A 104 11.07 -7.55 12.18
CA LYS A 104 11.82 -8.55 11.43
C LYS A 104 11.95 -9.80 12.28
N ILE A 105 11.60 -10.93 11.68
CA ILE A 105 11.71 -12.25 12.29
C ILE A 105 12.94 -12.93 11.69
N VAL A 106 13.89 -13.28 12.56
CA VAL A 106 15.16 -13.88 12.18
C VAL A 106 15.25 -15.27 12.78
N GLY A 107 15.25 -16.30 11.94
CA GLY A 107 15.41 -17.68 12.34
C GLY A 107 15.09 -18.64 11.22
N VAL A 108 15.55 -19.88 11.34
CA VAL A 108 15.27 -20.94 10.35
C VAL A 108 13.91 -21.53 10.69
N GLY A 109 13.00 -21.57 9.71
CA GLY A 109 11.64 -22.08 9.91
C GLY A 109 10.72 -21.13 10.70
N PHE A 110 11.18 -19.92 11.03
CA PHE A 110 10.33 -18.92 11.65
C PHE A 110 9.44 -18.26 10.61
N THR A 111 8.13 -18.22 10.84
CA THR A 111 7.18 -17.60 9.91
C THR A 111 6.04 -16.92 10.67
N ALA A 112 5.54 -15.81 10.12
CA ALA A 112 4.34 -15.13 10.59
C ALA A 112 3.25 -15.17 9.53
N ARG A 113 2.01 -15.38 9.98
CA ARG A 113 0.79 -15.36 9.14
C ARG A 113 -0.28 -14.56 9.87
N ALA A 114 -0.87 -13.59 9.17
CA ALA A 114 -1.99 -12.82 9.70
C ALA A 114 -3.27 -13.24 8.99
N GLU A 115 -4.32 -13.46 9.77
CA GLU A 115 -5.65 -13.77 9.27
C GLU A 115 -6.55 -12.53 9.37
N PHE A 116 -7.06 -12.08 8.21
CA PHE A 116 -7.82 -10.84 8.12
C PHE A 116 -9.26 -10.99 8.67
N GLN A 117 -9.88 -12.16 8.52
CA GLN A 117 -11.26 -12.43 8.94
C GLN A 117 -11.34 -12.67 10.46
N GLY A 118 -10.49 -13.54 10.99
CA GLY A 118 -10.43 -13.86 12.43
C GLY A 118 -9.69 -12.83 13.29
N ARG A 119 -8.95 -11.90 12.68
CA ARG A 119 -8.07 -10.94 13.38
C ARG A 119 -7.08 -11.62 14.31
N LEU A 120 -6.48 -12.71 13.81
CA LEU A 120 -5.48 -13.48 14.53
C LEU A 120 -4.13 -13.36 13.83
N LEU A 121 -3.08 -13.27 14.62
CA LEU A 121 -1.69 -13.34 14.18
C LEU A 121 -1.10 -14.68 14.66
N PHE A 122 -0.72 -15.52 13.71
CA PHE A 122 -0.09 -16.81 13.94
C PHE A 122 1.42 -16.69 13.76
N LEU A 123 2.18 -17.16 14.76
CA LEU A 123 3.63 -17.13 14.77
C LEU A 123 4.20 -18.54 14.96
N LYS A 124 5.00 -18.98 13.99
CA LYS A 124 5.86 -20.17 14.10
C LYS A 124 7.24 -19.71 14.51
N LEU A 125 7.65 -20.01 15.74
CA LEU A 125 8.92 -19.57 16.33
C LEU A 125 9.78 -20.76 16.81
N SER A 126 9.62 -21.91 16.14
CA SER A 126 10.17 -23.22 16.57
C SER A 126 9.75 -23.67 17.96
N TYR A 127 8.57 -23.24 18.40
CA TYR A 127 7.83 -23.93 19.45
C TYR A 127 7.10 -25.15 18.86
N SER A 128 6.69 -26.09 19.70
CA SER A 128 5.95 -27.28 19.26
C SER A 128 4.56 -26.94 18.69
N HIS A 129 3.96 -25.83 19.12
CA HIS A 129 2.69 -25.32 18.65
C HIS A 129 2.83 -23.87 18.15
N GLU A 130 1.89 -23.44 17.33
CA GLU A 130 1.83 -22.07 16.83
C GLU A 130 1.35 -21.12 17.94
N VAL A 131 1.99 -19.96 18.07
CA VAL A 131 1.54 -18.93 18.99
C VAL A 131 0.48 -18.09 18.29
N GLN A 132 -0.71 -18.03 18.87
CA GLN A 132 -1.85 -17.27 18.36
C GLN A 132 -2.02 -16.00 19.18
N LEU A 133 -2.05 -14.84 18.52
CA LEU A 133 -2.26 -13.54 19.16
C LEU A 133 -3.48 -12.85 18.56
N THR A 134 -4.38 -12.39 19.40
CA THR A 134 -5.56 -11.62 18.97
C THR A 134 -5.16 -10.18 18.65
N ILE A 135 -5.48 -9.74 17.44
CA ILE A 135 -5.18 -8.38 16.98
C ILE A 135 -6.26 -7.43 17.50
N PRO A 136 -5.90 -6.35 18.23
CA PRO A 136 -6.88 -5.38 18.70
C PRO A 136 -7.49 -4.58 17.55
N LEU A 137 -8.75 -4.18 17.67
CA LEU A 137 -9.53 -3.43 16.66
C LEU A 137 -8.82 -2.20 16.07
N VAL A 138 -7.97 -1.56 16.86
CA VAL A 138 -7.31 -0.29 16.52
C VAL A 138 -6.04 -0.50 15.68
N VAL A 139 -5.53 -1.73 15.61
CA VAL A 139 -4.27 -2.07 14.93
C VAL A 139 -4.58 -2.97 13.73
N LYS A 140 -4.01 -2.62 12.58
CA LYS A 140 -3.98 -3.48 11.38
C LYS A 140 -2.61 -4.14 11.27
N VAL A 141 -2.60 -5.40 10.86
CA VAL A 141 -1.37 -6.18 10.71
C VAL A 141 -1.24 -6.63 9.27
N PHE A 142 -0.09 -6.38 8.66
CA PHE A 142 0.25 -6.80 7.31
C PHE A 142 1.51 -7.66 7.34
N CYS A 143 1.44 -8.84 6.74
CA CYS A 143 2.60 -9.71 6.54
C CYS A 143 3.03 -9.64 5.06
N PHE A 144 3.96 -8.76 4.74
CA PHE A 144 4.50 -8.64 3.37
C PHE A 144 5.32 -9.86 2.96
N LYS A 145 6.10 -10.36 3.92
CA LYS A 145 6.91 -11.57 3.81
C LYS A 145 6.66 -12.39 5.07
N PRO A 146 6.88 -13.72 5.04
CA PRO A 146 6.77 -14.54 6.25
C PRO A 146 7.71 -14.08 7.38
N ASN A 147 8.76 -13.31 7.05
CA ASN A 147 9.77 -12.86 8.00
C ASN A 147 9.64 -11.36 8.35
N ILE A 148 8.70 -10.62 7.75
CA ILE A 148 8.53 -9.17 7.98
C ILE A 148 7.06 -8.88 8.24
N VAL A 149 6.78 -8.36 9.43
CA VAL A 149 5.43 -8.01 9.88
C VAL A 149 5.37 -6.50 10.09
N CYS A 150 4.33 -5.87 9.56
CA CYS A 150 4.04 -4.46 9.70
C CYS A 150 2.77 -4.26 10.52
N PHE A 151 2.84 -3.39 11.52
CA PHE A 151 1.71 -2.98 12.34
C PHE A 151 1.39 -1.52 12.00
N THR A 152 0.15 -1.24 11.63
CA THR A 152 -0.31 0.11 11.30
C THR A 152 -1.52 0.47 12.15
N GLY A 153 -1.66 1.73 12.53
CA GLY A 153 -2.79 2.19 13.33
C GLY A 153 -2.77 3.68 13.61
N ILE A 154 -3.89 4.16 14.13
CA ILE A 154 -4.08 5.58 14.50
C ILE A 154 -3.48 5.86 15.89
N ASP A 155 -3.56 4.88 16.80
CA ASP A 155 -3.06 5.00 18.18
C ASP A 155 -1.66 4.39 18.31
N ASN A 156 -0.67 5.27 18.44
CA ASN A 156 0.74 4.90 18.57
C ASN A 156 0.98 4.01 19.78
N GLN A 157 0.38 4.30 20.93
CA GLN A 157 0.66 3.55 22.15
C GLN A 157 0.20 2.09 22.01
N ARG A 158 -1.00 1.88 21.45
CA ARG A 158 -1.53 0.53 21.21
C ARG A 158 -0.73 -0.23 20.15
N VAL A 159 -0.31 0.42 19.07
CA VAL A 159 0.54 -0.21 18.04
C VAL A 159 1.86 -0.67 18.65
N HIS A 160 2.51 0.19 19.45
CA HIS A 160 3.79 -0.15 20.10
C HIS A 160 3.62 -1.22 21.18
N GLN A 161 2.56 -1.14 21.99
CA GLN A 161 2.25 -2.15 23.00
C GLN A 161 2.02 -3.52 22.38
N PHE A 162 1.25 -3.59 21.28
CA PHE A 162 1.00 -4.84 20.58
C PHE A 162 2.29 -5.37 19.93
N ALA A 163 3.07 -4.52 19.26
CA ALA A 163 4.36 -4.92 18.68
C ALA A 163 5.35 -5.41 19.75
N ALA A 164 5.38 -4.78 20.94
CA ALA A 164 6.18 -5.22 22.07
C ALA A 164 5.71 -6.59 22.60
N GLY A 165 4.38 -6.81 22.67
CA GLY A 165 3.78 -8.09 23.01
C GLY A 165 4.23 -9.20 22.05
N VAL A 166 4.15 -8.96 20.74
CA VAL A 166 4.64 -9.89 19.69
C VAL A 166 6.14 -10.17 19.87
N ARG A 167 6.95 -9.13 20.13
CA ARG A 167 8.39 -9.27 20.35
C ARG A 167 8.72 -10.11 21.60
N SER A 168 7.92 -10.00 22.65
CA SER A 168 8.13 -10.74 23.90
C SER A 168 8.04 -12.26 23.74
N CYS A 169 7.32 -12.76 22.72
CA CYS A 169 7.19 -14.19 22.45
C CYS A 169 8.53 -14.86 22.11
N LYS A 170 9.43 -14.14 21.43
CA LYS A 170 10.80 -14.62 21.14
C LYS A 170 11.74 -13.41 21.01
N PRO A 171 12.27 -12.90 22.13
CA PRO A 171 13.16 -11.75 22.10
C PRO A 171 14.45 -12.07 21.32
N PRO A 172 15.14 -11.05 20.81
CA PRO A 172 16.36 -11.25 20.05
C PRO A 172 17.49 -11.78 20.94
N GLU A 173 18.08 -12.90 20.53
CA GLU A 173 19.23 -13.51 21.22
C GLU A 173 20.51 -12.71 20.97
N VAL A 174 21.28 -12.47 22.04
CA VAL A 174 22.52 -11.67 22.00
C VAL A 174 23.60 -12.27 21.10
N TYR A 175 23.76 -13.60 21.09
CA TYR A 175 24.83 -14.25 20.32
C TYR A 175 24.49 -14.42 18.83
N LYS A 176 23.35 -15.06 18.54
CA LYS A 176 22.98 -15.43 17.16
C LYS A 176 22.06 -14.41 16.47
N GLY A 177 21.53 -13.44 17.21
CA GLY A 177 20.56 -12.47 16.67
C GLY A 177 19.26 -13.11 16.19
N LYS A 178 18.95 -14.33 16.63
CA LYS A 178 17.70 -15.02 16.31
C LYS A 178 16.57 -14.49 17.19
N GLY A 179 15.36 -14.43 16.64
CA GLY A 179 14.18 -13.92 17.33
C GLY A 179 13.48 -12.81 16.55
N ILE A 180 12.65 -12.05 17.26
CA ILE A 180 11.86 -10.95 16.71
C ILE A 180 12.53 -9.65 17.13
N MET A 181 12.84 -8.80 16.16
CA MET A 181 13.50 -7.52 16.37
C MET A 181 12.86 -6.41 15.56
N TYR A 182 13.05 -5.15 15.94
CA TYR A 182 12.68 -4.05 15.05
C TYR A 182 13.63 -3.99 13.86
N VAL A 183 13.13 -3.54 12.71
CA VAL A 183 13.92 -3.48 11.47
C VAL A 183 15.21 -2.65 11.65
N ASP A 184 15.13 -1.53 12.37
CA ASP A 184 16.26 -0.62 12.57
C ASP A 184 17.04 -0.88 13.87
N GLN A 185 16.71 -1.95 14.60
CA GLN A 185 17.37 -2.24 15.88
C GLN A 185 18.73 -2.91 15.68
N VAL A 186 19.78 -2.27 16.16
CA VAL A 186 21.12 -2.87 16.23
C VAL A 186 21.25 -3.70 17.52
N ILE A 187 21.44 -5.02 17.37
CA ILE A 187 21.73 -5.92 18.51
C ILE A 187 23.23 -5.89 18.76
N LYS A 188 23.65 -5.44 19.95
CA LYS A 188 25.02 -5.60 20.42
C LYS A 188 25.26 -7.07 20.74
N LYS A 189 26.13 -7.71 19.96
CA LYS A 189 26.56 -9.09 20.21
C LYS A 189 27.62 -9.10 21.32
N LYS A 190 27.60 -10.15 22.14
CA LYS A 190 28.68 -10.46 23.09
C LYS A 190 29.70 -11.36 22.42
#